data_AF-A0A379VSG9-F1
#
_entry.id   AF-A0A379VSG9-F1
#
_cell.length_a   1.000
_cell.length_b   1.000
_cell.length_c   1.000
_cell.angle_alpha   90.00
_cell.angle_beta   90.00
_cell.angle_gamma   90.00
#
_symmetry.space_group_name_H-M   'P 1'
#
loop_
_entity.id
_entity.type
_entity.pdbx_description
1 polymer ?
#
loop_
_entity_poly.entity_id
_entity_poly.type
_entity_poly.pdbx_seq_one_letter_code
_entity_poly.pdbx_strand_id
1 'polypeptide(L)'
;MNIINTPIKASVEPGGVRLVEVHQPLSKNIGDDPQVLPIVLNGPMQAFKDAPQTDAAVMEHVMEVRSGMPVDVTRQAEAKPQSL
;
A
#
# COMPACT_ATOMS: atom_id res chain seq x y z
N MET A 1 3.24 -19.93 -19.31
CA MET A 1 3.81 -19.02 -18.29
C MET A 1 2.83 -17.87 -18.14
N ASN A 2 2.29 -17.65 -16.93
CA ASN A 2 1.37 -16.54 -16.68
C ASN A 2 2.13 -15.47 -15.89
N ILE A 3 2.35 -14.30 -16.50
CA ILE A 3 3.00 -13.18 -15.82
C ILE A 3 1.90 -12.40 -15.11
N ILE A 4 1.96 -12.33 -13.79
CA ILE A 4 0.99 -11.59 -12.97
C ILE A 4 1.61 -10.26 -12.60
N ASN A 5 1.04 -9.15 -13.08
CA ASN A 5 1.43 -7.80 -12.67
C ASN A 5 0.48 -7.28 -11.59
N THR A 6 0.83 -7.53 -10.33
CA THR A 6 0.08 -7.04 -9.16
C THR A 6 1.00 -6.16 -8.32
N PRO A 7 1.20 -4.88 -8.69
CA PRO A 7 2.13 -3.98 -8.02
C PRO A 7 1.68 -3.60 -6.60
N ILE A 8 0.44 -3.92 -6.20
CA ILE A 8 -0.06 -3.65 -4.86
C ILE A 8 -0.85 -4.84 -4.32
N LYS A 9 -0.54 -5.23 -3.08
CA LYS A 9 -1.28 -6.22 -2.31
C LYS A 9 -1.65 -5.63 -0.96
N ALA A 10 -2.80 -6.04 -0.44
CA ALA A 10 -3.25 -5.65 0.88
C ALA A 10 -3.82 -6.85 1.61
N SER A 11 -3.64 -6.89 2.92
CA SER A 11 -4.24 -7.89 3.80
C SER A 11 -4.74 -7.23 5.08
N VAL A 12 -5.74 -7.86 5.69
CA VAL A 12 -6.14 -7.57 7.06
C VAL A 12 -5.88 -8.84 7.85
N GLU A 13 -4.96 -8.76 8.81
CA GLU A 13 -4.58 -9.90 9.65
C GLU A 13 -5.62 -10.12 10.78
N PRO A 14 -5.67 -11.33 11.35
CA PRO A 14 -6.39 -11.57 12.60
C PRO A 14 -5.90 -10.60 13.68
N GLY A 15 -6.81 -9.79 14.23
CA GLY A 15 -6.46 -8.69 15.14
C GLY A 15 -6.65 -7.29 14.55
N GLY A 16 -6.95 -7.19 13.25
CA GLY A 16 -7.32 -5.93 12.60
C GLY A 16 -6.14 -5.12 12.09
N VAL A 17 -4.91 -5.65 12.18
CA VAL A 17 -3.72 -5.08 11.54
C VAL A 17 -3.92 -5.11 10.03
N ARG A 18 -3.63 -3.98 9.37
CA ARG A 18 -3.81 -3.77 7.94
C ARG A 18 -2.43 -3.61 7.32
N LEU A 19 -2.03 -4.56 6.49
CA LEU A 19 -0.73 -4.54 5.82
C LEU A 19 -0.91 -4.20 4.35
N VAL A 20 0.03 -3.42 3.80
CA VAL A 20 0.14 -3.19 2.37
C VAL A 20 1.57 -3.46 1.91
N GLU A 21 1.71 -4.10 0.75
CA GLU A 21 2.98 -4.32 0.07
C GLU A 21 2.86 -3.70 -1.33
N VAL A 22 3.74 -2.74 -1.65
CA VAL A 22 3.74 -2.05 -2.94
C VAL A 22 5.07 -2.27 -3.64
N HIS A 23 5.00 -2.80 -4.85
CA HIS A 23 6.13 -2.96 -5.77
C HIS A 23 6.03 -1.95 -6.92
N GLN A 24 7.17 -1.79 -7.58
CA GLN A 24 7.26 -1.23 -8.92
C GLN A 24 6.44 -2.07 -9.93
N PRO A 25 5.60 -1.45 -10.79
CA PRO A 25 4.94 -2.12 -11.90
C PRO A 25 5.96 -2.69 -12.90
N LEU A 26 5.53 -3.71 -13.66
CA LEU A 26 6.35 -4.30 -14.71
C LEU A 26 6.43 -3.32 -15.89
N SER A 27 7.64 -2.86 -16.21
CA SER A 27 7.92 -2.07 -17.41
C SER A 27 7.52 -2.84 -18.68
N LYS A 28 6.91 -2.14 -19.65
CA LYS A 28 6.57 -2.72 -20.95
C LYS A 28 7.68 -2.49 -21.97
N ASN A 29 8.42 -1.38 -21.82
CA ASN A 29 9.54 -1.00 -22.66
C ASN A 29 10.82 -0.85 -21.83
N ILE A 30 11.97 -1.00 -22.49
CA ILE A 30 13.30 -0.90 -21.86
C ILE A 30 13.58 0.49 -21.25
N GLY A 31 12.93 1.54 -21.76
CA GLY A 31 13.11 2.91 -21.28
C GLY A 31 12.08 3.38 -20.24
N ASP A 32 11.13 2.52 -19.83
CA ASP A 32 10.14 2.91 -18.82
C ASP A 32 10.82 2.97 -17.45
N ASP A 33 10.64 4.07 -16.72
CA ASP A 33 11.00 4.16 -15.31
C ASP A 33 9.84 3.60 -14.45
N PRO A 34 10.01 2.42 -13.83
CA PRO A 34 8.94 1.79 -13.08
C PRO A 34 8.58 2.53 -11.77
N GLN A 35 9.43 3.46 -11.30
CA GLN A 35 9.12 4.30 -10.13
C GLN A 35 7.99 5.30 -10.44
N VAL A 36 7.84 5.73 -11.69
CA VAL A 36 6.83 6.72 -12.11
C VAL A 36 5.64 6.12 -12.86
N LEU A 37 5.69 4.82 -13.19
CA LEU A 37 4.55 4.14 -13.81
C LEU A 37 3.31 4.19 -12.88
N PRO A 38 2.10 4.36 -13.42
CA PRO A 38 0.89 4.45 -12.61
C PRO A 38 0.56 3.09 -11.97
N ILE A 39 0.19 3.12 -10.68
CA ILE A 39 -0.39 1.98 -9.98
C ILE A 39 -1.91 2.15 -10.00
N VAL A 40 -2.60 1.35 -10.80
CA VAL A 40 -4.07 1.39 -10.89
C VAL A 40 -4.67 0.52 -9.79
N LEU A 41 -5.44 1.12 -8.90
CA LEU A 41 -6.14 0.41 -7.83
C LEU A 41 -7.46 -0.16 -8.37
N ASN A 42 -7.70 -1.44 -8.16
CA ASN A 42 -9.02 -2.04 -8.39
C ASN A 42 -10.00 -1.66 -7.26
N GLY A 43 -11.29 -1.93 -7.46
CA GLY A 43 -12.35 -1.59 -6.49
C GLY A 43 -12.04 -2.02 -5.04
N PRO A 44 -11.65 -3.29 -4.79
CA PRO A 44 -11.28 -3.74 -3.44
C PRO A 44 -10.11 -2.95 -2.81
N MET A 45 -9.10 -2.60 -3.60
CA MET A 45 -7.95 -1.83 -3.12
C MET A 45 -8.29 -0.37 -2.86
N GLN A 46 -9.17 0.22 -3.68
CA GLN A 46 -9.72 1.57 -3.41
C GLN A 46 -10.48 1.58 -2.09
N ALA A 47 -11.40 0.62 -1.89
CA ALA A 47 -12.13 0.47 -0.64
C ALA A 47 -11.19 0.22 0.56
N PHE A 48 -10.11 -0.55 0.37
CA PHE A 48 -9.10 -0.73 1.40
C PHE A 48 -8.41 0.60 1.75
N LYS A 49 -7.97 1.39 0.76
CA LYS A 49 -7.36 2.70 0.97
C LYS A 49 -8.30 3.66 1.70
N ASP A 50 -9.57 3.71 1.29
CA ASP A 50 -10.55 4.70 1.77
C ASP A 50 -11.19 4.31 3.12
N ALA A 51 -11.00 3.08 3.58
CA ALA A 51 -11.57 2.61 4.84
C ALA A 51 -11.00 3.39 6.04
N PRO A 52 -11.84 3.79 7.01
CA PRO A 52 -11.45 4.67 8.11
C PRO A 52 -10.37 4.08 9.03
N GLN A 53 -10.16 2.77 9.00
CA GLN A 53 -9.12 2.08 9.75
C GLN A 53 -7.76 2.09 9.03
N THR A 54 -7.67 2.69 7.84
CA THR A 54 -6.40 2.88 7.11
C THR A 54 -5.83 4.25 7.45
N ASP A 55 -4.54 4.29 7.75
CA ASP A 55 -3.79 5.54 7.80
C ASP A 55 -3.49 6.01 6.37
N ALA A 56 -4.18 7.07 5.94
CA ALA A 56 -4.06 7.59 4.58
C ALA A 56 -2.64 8.11 4.29
N ALA A 57 -1.97 8.73 5.28
CA ALA A 57 -0.65 9.30 5.09
C ALA A 57 0.41 8.20 4.93
N VAL A 58 0.34 7.14 5.76
CA VAL A 58 1.23 5.98 5.61
C VAL A 58 0.95 5.27 4.28
N MET A 59 -0.33 5.09 3.91
CA MET A 59 -0.70 4.47 2.65
C MET A 59 -0.14 5.24 1.43
N GLU A 60 -0.23 6.57 1.44
CA GLU A 60 0.34 7.42 0.39
C GLU A 60 1.87 7.28 0.32
N HIS A 61 2.55 7.34 1.47
CA HIS A 61 4.00 7.18 1.51
C HIS A 61 4.45 5.83 0.95
N VAL A 62 3.75 4.74 1.27
CA VAL A 62 4.09 3.41 0.75
C VAL A 62 3.85 3.32 -0.77
N MET A 63 2.82 3.98 -1.30
CA MET A 63 2.59 4.09 -2.76
C MET A 63 3.69 4.86 -3.49
N GLU A 64 4.35 5.81 -2.82
CA GLU A 64 5.48 6.56 -3.36
C GLU A 64 6.79 5.77 -3.32
N VAL A 65 7.08 5.12 -2.18
CA VAL A 65 8.34 4.41 -1.96
C VAL A 65 8.43 3.12 -2.78
N ARG A 66 7.34 2.34 -2.83
CA ARG A 66 7.25 1.09 -3.63
C ARG A 66 8.37 0.08 -3.34
N SER A 67 8.77 -0.05 -2.07
CA SER A 67 9.92 -0.86 -1.64
C SER A 67 9.74 -2.37 -1.83
N GLY A 68 8.52 -2.85 -2.03
CA GLY A 68 8.19 -4.27 -2.01
C GLY A 68 8.21 -4.89 -0.61
N MET A 69 8.28 -4.08 0.44
CA MET A 69 8.21 -4.56 1.82
C MET A 69 6.80 -4.35 2.39
N PRO A 70 6.26 -5.30 3.17
CA PRO A 70 5.00 -5.10 3.89
C PRO A 70 5.12 -3.94 4.89
N VAL A 71 4.13 -3.06 4.90
CA VAL A 71 4.02 -1.93 5.83
C VAL A 71 2.66 -1.94 6.51
N ASP A 72 2.65 -1.73 7.82
CA ASP A 72 1.43 -1.53 8.60
C ASP A 72 0.84 -0.15 8.30
N VAL A 73 -0.37 -0.15 7.75
CA VAL A 73 -1.17 1.04 7.44
C VAL A 73 -2.40 1.13 8.33
N THR A 74 -2.39 0.45 9.48
CA THR A 74 -3.47 0.53 10.46
C THR A 74 -3.51 1.92 11.06
N ARG A 75 -4.67 2.57 10.98
CA ARG A 75 -4.88 3.87 11.61
C ARG A 75 -4.76 3.73 13.12
N GLN A 76 -3.68 4.28 13.67
CA GLN A 76 -3.54 4.42 15.11
C GLN A 76 -4.51 5.51 15.55
N ALA A 77 -5.44 5.18 16.46
CA ALA A 77 -6.15 6.23 17.17
C ALA A 77 -5.11 7.04 17.93
N GLU A 78 -5.13 8.37 17.82
CA GLU A 78 -4.17 9.26 18.48
C GLU A 78 -3.93 8.79 19.92
N ALA A 79 -2.74 8.26 20.20
CA ALA A 79 -2.32 7.98 21.55
C ALA A 79 -2.28 9.34 22.25
N LYS A 80 -3.19 9.57 23.20
CA LYS A 80 -3.12 10.73 24.09
C LYS A 80 -1.69 10.81 24.62
N PRO A 81 -1.05 12.00 24.60
CA PRO A 81 0.32 12.13 25.09
C PRO A 81 0.35 11.59 26.52
N GLN A 82 1.18 10.57 26.72
CA GLN A 82 1.39 9.96 28.02
C GLN A 82 2.05 11.01 28.90
N SER A 83 1.25 11.65 29.75
CA SER A 83 1.74 12.62 30.72
C SER A 83 2.61 11.88 31.73
N LEU A 84 3.89 12.26 31.79
CA LEU A 84 4.80 12.00 32.90
C LEU A 84 4.59 13.08 33.98
#